data_AF-A0A2Z6NP72-F1
#
_entry.id   AF-A0A2Z6NP72-F1
#
_cell.length_a   1.000
_cell.length_b   1.000
_cell.length_c   1.000
_cell.angle_alpha   90.00
_cell.angle_beta   90.00
_cell.angle_gamma   90.00
#
_symmetry.space_group_name_H-M   'P 1'
#
loop_
_entity.id
_entity.type
_entity.pdbx_description
1 polymer ?
#
loop_
_entity_poly.entity_id
_entity_poly.type
_entity_poly.pdbx_seq_one_letter_code
_entity_poly.pdbx_strand_id
1 'polypeptide(L)'
;MEELEKRLRARGTETEEQILKRLRNAQAEIEQGKSPGIFDYILYNDKLEKCYETLKKLLGLHDYVAPPPKSAIEINLPKDHSVSKIDDKIIINCNPSGVEKESNNMIMLDVSFLKGGAPCRTRGLYFRAID
;
A
#
# COMPACT_ATOMS: atom_id res chain seq x y z
N MET A 1 6.04 -17.97 -16.73
CA MET A 1 6.45 -16.61 -17.15
C MET A 1 5.24 -15.75 -17.46
N GLU A 2 4.27 -16.27 -18.21
CA GLU A 2 3.02 -15.61 -18.61
C GLU A 2 2.26 -14.91 -17.47
N GLU A 3 2.11 -15.57 -16.31
CA GLU A 3 1.38 -14.97 -15.18
C GLU A 3 2.08 -13.73 -14.59
N LEU A 4 3.43 -13.70 -14.57
CA LEU A 4 4.16 -12.51 -14.13
C LEU A 4 3.94 -11.35 -15.11
N GLU A 5 4.03 -11.63 -16.41
CA GLU A 5 3.80 -10.64 -17.47
C GLU A 5 2.38 -10.06 -17.40
N LYS A 6 1.37 -10.91 -17.27
CA LYS A 6 -0.03 -10.49 -17.08
C LYS A 6 -0.18 -9.58 -15.86
N ARG A 7 0.42 -9.94 -14.72
CA ARG A 7 0.36 -9.12 -13.48
C ARG A 7 1.10 -7.80 -13.62
N LEU A 8 2.22 -7.75 -14.35
CA LEU A 8 2.97 -6.51 -14.58
C LEU A 8 2.16 -5.54 -15.46
N ARG A 9 1.61 -6.02 -16.59
CA ARG A 9 0.77 -5.19 -17.46
C ARG A 9 -0.51 -4.73 -16.78
N ALA A 10 -1.17 -5.61 -16.02
CA ALA A 10 -2.38 -5.27 -15.28
C ALA A 10 -2.18 -4.16 -14.24
N ARG A 11 -0.95 -3.93 -13.77
CA ARG A 11 -0.64 -2.81 -12.86
C ARG A 11 -0.64 -1.46 -13.58
N GLY A 12 -0.34 -1.43 -14.88
CA GLY A 12 -0.31 -0.19 -15.67
C GLY A 12 0.72 0.86 -15.22
N THR A 13 1.70 0.47 -14.41
CA THR A 13 2.68 1.40 -13.80
C THR A 13 4.02 1.47 -14.53
N GLU A 14 4.23 0.64 -15.55
CA GLU A 14 5.53 0.46 -16.22
C GLU A 14 5.36 0.48 -17.74
N THR A 15 6.38 0.93 -18.47
CA THR A 15 6.39 0.88 -19.93
C THR A 15 6.67 -0.53 -20.44
N GLU A 16 6.32 -0.83 -21.70
CA GLU A 16 6.58 -2.17 -22.27
C GLU A 16 8.07 -2.54 -22.24
N GLU A 17 8.98 -1.58 -22.46
CA GLU A 17 10.42 -1.83 -22.37
C GLU A 17 10.86 -2.21 -20.95
N GLN A 18 10.27 -1.57 -19.93
CA GLN A 18 10.52 -1.89 -18.52
C GLN A 18 9.98 -3.28 -18.16
N ILE A 19 8.79 -3.63 -18.65
CA ILE A 19 8.18 -4.95 -18.46
C ILE A 19 9.06 -6.04 -19.08
N LEU A 20 9.47 -5.89 -20.34
CA LEU A 20 10.34 -6.85 -21.01
C LEU A 20 11.69 -7.00 -20.29
N LYS A 21 12.26 -5.90 -19.80
CA LYS A 21 13.49 -5.95 -18.99
C LYS A 21 13.28 -6.75 -17.70
N ARG A 22 12.17 -6.54 -16.99
CA ARG A 22 11.84 -7.32 -15.79
C ARG A 22 11.64 -8.80 -16.08
N LEU A 23 10.95 -9.15 -17.16
CA LEU A 23 10.72 -10.55 -17.53
C LEU A 23 12.03 -11.28 -17.81
N ARG A 24 12.94 -10.64 -18.56
CA ARG A 24 14.26 -11.20 -18.84
C ARG A 24 15.06 -11.44 -17.56
N ASN A 25 15.08 -10.45 -16.66
CA ASN A 25 15.78 -10.58 -15.38
C ASN A 25 15.17 -11.69 -14.52
N ALA A 26 13.84 -11.71 -14.40
CA ALA A 26 13.13 -12.71 -13.61
C ALA A 26 13.42 -14.14 -14.10
N GLN A 27 13.55 -14.36 -15.40
CA GLN A 27 13.91 -15.68 -15.94
C GLN A 27 15.30 -16.12 -15.45
N ALA A 28 16.31 -15.26 -15.56
CA ALA A 28 17.67 -15.54 -15.10
C ALA A 28 17.74 -15.73 -13.57
N GLU A 29 17.02 -14.91 -12.81
CA GLU A 29 16.95 -14.99 -11.34
C GLU A 29 16.28 -16.30 -10.87
N ILE A 30 15.21 -16.76 -11.56
CA ILE A 30 14.56 -18.03 -11.26
C ILE A 30 15.49 -19.21 -11.53
N GLU A 31 16.24 -19.19 -12.63
CA GLU A 31 17.21 -20.25 -12.94
C GLU A 31 18.33 -20.31 -11.90
N GLN A 32 18.90 -19.17 -11.53
CA GLN A 32 19.91 -19.09 -10.48
C GLN A 32 19.36 -19.53 -9.12
N GLY A 33 18.14 -19.10 -8.78
CA GLY A 33 17.48 -19.42 -7.52
C GLY A 33 17.14 -20.91 -7.34
N LYS A 34 17.11 -21.70 -8.41
CA LYS A 34 16.97 -23.17 -8.33
C LYS A 34 18.27 -23.88 -7.92
N SER A 35 19.39 -23.16 -7.90
CA SER A 35 20.66 -23.74 -7.48
C SER A 35 20.58 -24.15 -6.01
N PRO A 36 21.09 -25.35 -5.65
CA PRO A 36 21.04 -25.82 -4.28
C PRO A 36 21.82 -24.87 -3.36
N GLY A 37 21.24 -24.56 -2.20
CA GLY A 37 21.87 -23.72 -1.17
C GLY A 37 21.69 -22.20 -1.33
N ILE A 38 20.97 -21.72 -2.36
CA ILE A 38 20.64 -20.29 -2.48
C ILE A 38 19.45 -19.90 -1.60
N PHE A 39 18.41 -20.74 -1.58
CA PHE A 39 17.21 -20.53 -0.78
C PHE A 39 16.88 -21.78 0.02
N ASP A 40 16.51 -21.59 1.28
CA ASP A 40 16.04 -22.66 2.17
C ASP A 40 14.62 -23.11 1.81
N TYR A 41 13.80 -22.18 1.30
CA TYR A 41 12.38 -22.41 0.99
C TYR A 41 11.97 -21.74 -0.32
N ILE A 42 11.11 -22.40 -1.08
CA ILE A 42 10.50 -21.88 -2.31
C ILE A 42 8.99 -21.80 -2.10
N LEU A 43 8.43 -20.60 -2.32
CA LEU A 43 7.01 -20.32 -2.11
C LEU A 43 6.33 -19.96 -3.43
N TYR A 44 5.25 -20.66 -3.77
CA TYR A 44 4.47 -20.42 -5.00
C TYR A 44 3.23 -19.58 -4.71
N ASN A 45 3.16 -18.37 -5.28
CA ASN A 45 2.05 -17.44 -5.08
C ASN A 45 0.92 -17.62 -6.11
N ASP A 46 0.33 -18.81 -6.10
CA ASP A 46 -0.82 -19.17 -6.94
C ASP A 46 -2.15 -18.76 -6.30
N LYS A 47 -2.29 -19.06 -5.00
CA LYS A 47 -3.44 -18.67 -4.16
C LYS A 47 -2.93 -17.86 -2.98
N LEU A 48 -3.32 -16.59 -2.92
CA LEU A 48 -2.80 -15.62 -1.96
C LEU A 48 -2.93 -16.11 -0.51
N GLU A 49 -4.11 -16.61 -0.15
CA GLU A 49 -4.42 -17.07 1.20
C GLU A 49 -3.50 -18.24 1.60
N LYS A 50 -3.36 -19.23 0.72
CA LYS A 50 -2.50 -20.39 0.98
C LYS A 50 -1.03 -20.00 1.06
N CYS A 51 -0.57 -19.17 0.13
CA CYS A 51 0.80 -18.67 0.10
C CYS A 51 1.12 -17.90 1.40
N TYR A 52 0.18 -17.07 1.85
CA TYR A 52 0.33 -16.29 3.07
C TYR A 52 0.35 -17.15 4.32
N GLU A 53 -0.53 -18.15 4.43
CA GLU A 53 -0.51 -19.10 5.56
C GLU A 53 0.79 -19.90 5.61
N THR A 54 1.29 -20.37 4.46
CA THR A 54 2.58 -21.07 4.41
C THR A 54 3.72 -20.13 4.80
N LEU A 55 3.71 -18.87 4.34
CA LEU A 55 4.71 -17.88 4.74
C LEU A 55 4.70 -17.66 6.27
N LYS A 56 3.53 -17.50 6.88
CA LYS A 56 3.42 -17.37 8.34
C LYS A 56 4.02 -18.57 9.06
N LYS A 57 3.73 -19.79 8.59
CA LYS A 57 4.30 -21.02 9.18
C LYS A 57 5.82 -21.04 9.08
N LEU A 58 6.38 -20.71 7.93
CA LEU A 58 7.84 -20.64 7.72
C LEU A 58 8.51 -19.61 8.64
N LEU A 59 7.81 -18.50 8.93
CA LEU A 59 8.28 -17.45 9.83
C LEU A 59 7.96 -17.72 11.32
N GLY A 60 7.34 -18.86 11.66
CA GLY A 60 6.94 -19.16 13.04
C GLY A 60 5.78 -18.29 13.56
N LEU A 61 5.00 -17.67 12.68
CA LEU A 61 3.88 -16.77 13.02
C LEU A 61 2.51 -17.47 13.13
N HIS A 62 2.51 -18.81 13.13
CA HIS A 62 1.32 -19.67 13.22
C HIS A 62 0.51 -19.42 14.51
N ASP A 63 1.18 -19.10 15.62
CA ASP A 63 0.59 -19.05 16.97
C ASP A 63 0.04 -17.68 17.38
N TYR A 64 0.10 -16.67 16.50
CA TYR A 64 -0.54 -15.38 16.78
C TYR A 64 -2.05 -15.49 16.52
N VAL A 65 -2.78 -15.84 17.58
CA VAL A 65 -4.25 -16.08 17.64
C VAL A 65 -5.10 -14.84 17.35
N ALA A 66 -4.52 -13.66 17.12
CA ALA A 66 -5.28 -12.51 16.67
C ALA A 66 -4.51 -11.75 15.59
N PRO A 67 -5.15 -11.39 14.45
CA PRO A 67 -4.60 -10.32 13.64
C PRO A 67 -4.42 -9.11 14.57
N PRO A 68 -3.29 -8.39 14.51
CA PRO A 68 -3.24 -7.08 15.14
C PRO A 68 -4.47 -6.31 14.64
N PRO A 69 -5.25 -5.64 15.53
CA PRO A 69 -6.34 -4.79 15.08
C PRO A 69 -5.77 -3.95 13.97
N LYS A 70 -6.42 -3.96 12.80
CA LYS A 70 -5.99 -3.19 11.64
C LYS A 70 -5.72 -1.79 12.17
N SER A 71 -4.44 -1.43 12.33
CA SER A 71 -4.04 -0.06 12.58
C SER A 71 -4.13 0.67 11.24
N ALA A 72 -5.29 0.58 10.59
CA ALA A 72 -5.80 1.73 9.91
C ALA A 72 -5.86 2.76 11.03
N ILE A 73 -5.01 3.77 10.94
CA ILE A 73 -5.32 5.04 11.57
C ILE A 73 -6.65 5.43 10.91
N GLU A 74 -7.75 5.02 11.53
CA GLU A 74 -9.08 5.45 11.15
C GLU A 74 -9.11 6.93 11.49
N ILE A 75 -8.93 7.76 10.47
CA ILE A 75 -9.22 9.17 10.58
C ILE A 75 -10.73 9.23 10.79
N ASN A 76 -11.16 9.33 12.04
CA ASN A 76 -12.55 9.58 12.39
C ASN A 76 -12.88 11.01 11.94
N LEU A 77 -13.23 11.16 10.66
CA LEU A 77 -13.77 12.40 10.14
C LEU A 77 -15.21 12.52 10.67
N PRO A 78 -15.59 13.61 11.35
CA PRO A 78 -16.97 13.85 11.74
C PRO A 78 -17.89 13.75 10.52
N LYS A 79 -19.12 13.26 10.75
CA LYS A 79 -20.12 13.12 9.68
C LYS A 79 -20.39 14.46 8.99
N ASP A 80 -20.27 15.56 9.74
CA ASP A 80 -20.41 16.92 9.24
C ASP A 80 -19.04 17.55 8.98
N HIS A 81 -18.54 17.36 7.75
CA HIS A 81 -17.34 18.04 7.27
C HIS A 81 -17.59 18.70 5.91
N SER A 82 -16.94 19.83 5.65
CA SER A 82 -16.90 20.47 4.33
C SER A 82 -15.49 20.37 3.77
N VAL A 83 -15.38 20.10 2.47
CA VAL A 83 -14.09 20.03 1.78
C VAL A 83 -13.97 21.19 0.81
N SER A 84 -12.85 21.90 0.84
CA SER A 84 -12.48 22.91 -0.16
C SER A 84 -11.10 22.62 -0.72
N LYS A 85 -10.82 23.13 -1.92
CA LYS A 85 -9.53 23.00 -2.59
C LYS A 85 -8.99 24.38 -2.90
N ILE A 86 -7.76 24.64 -2.49
CA ILE A 86 -6.99 25.84 -2.79
C ILE A 86 -5.67 25.37 -3.38
N ASP A 87 -5.46 25.59 -4.67
CA ASP A 87 -4.28 25.10 -5.42
C ASP A 87 -4.03 23.60 -5.18
N ASP A 88 -2.84 23.25 -4.70
CA ASP A 88 -2.40 21.91 -4.36
C ASP A 88 -2.65 21.55 -2.88
N LYS A 89 -3.62 22.22 -2.23
CA LYS A 89 -4.01 21.97 -0.84
C LYS A 89 -5.50 21.66 -0.78
N ILE A 90 -5.84 20.52 -0.18
CA ILE A 90 -7.22 20.13 0.13
C ILE A 90 -7.45 20.44 1.60
N ILE A 91 -8.46 21.24 1.88
CA ILE A 91 -8.84 21.67 3.22
C ILE A 91 -10.11 20.94 3.62
N ILE A 92 -10.06 20.24 4.76
CA ILE A 92 -11.21 19.55 5.34
C ILE A 92 -11.55 20.28 6.64
N ASN A 93 -12.70 20.96 6.64
CA ASN A 93 -13.24 21.59 7.84
C ASN A 93 -14.20 20.63 8.51
N CYS A 94 -13.89 20.24 9.73
CA CYS A 94 -14.69 19.38 10.58
C CYS A 94 -15.51 20.27 11.53
N ASN A 95 -16.84 20.26 11.41
CA ASN A 95 -17.67 20.93 12.41
C ASN A 95 -17.81 19.99 13.62
N PRO A 96 -17.47 20.41 14.85
CA PRO A 96 -17.62 19.55 16.01
C PRO A 96 -19.12 19.38 16.32
N SER A 97 -19.70 18.28 15.86
CA SER A 97 -21.04 17.85 16.26
C SER A 97 -20.97 17.22 17.65
N GLY A 98 -20.83 18.05 18.70
CA GLY A 98 -20.89 17.61 20.09
C GLY A 98 -19.68 17.98 20.93
N VAL A 99 -19.98 18.30 22.19
CA VAL A 99 -19.09 18.82 23.24
C VAL A 99 -17.88 17.92 23.42
N GLU A 100 -16.71 18.30 22.87
CA GLU A 100 -15.38 18.05 23.45
C GLU A 100 -14.26 18.73 22.63
N LYS A 101 -13.71 19.78 23.24
CA LYS A 101 -12.35 20.36 23.10
C LYS A 101 -11.93 21.06 21.79
N GLU A 102 -11.58 22.33 21.98
CA GLU A 102 -10.93 23.27 21.05
C GLU A 102 -9.52 22.82 20.61
N SER A 103 -9.43 21.90 19.67
CA SER A 103 -8.18 21.69 18.96
C SER A 103 -8.43 21.31 17.50
N ASN A 104 -8.06 22.24 16.61
CA ASN A 104 -7.80 22.07 15.18
C ASN A 104 -8.96 21.44 14.37
N ASN A 105 -9.96 22.27 14.07
CA ASN A 105 -11.12 21.88 13.25
C ASN A 105 -10.81 21.79 11.75
N MET A 106 -9.55 21.99 11.34
CA MET A 106 -9.15 22.02 9.94
C MET A 106 -7.99 21.06 9.67
N ILE A 107 -8.16 20.16 8.71
CA ILE A 107 -7.11 19.26 8.22
C ILE A 107 -6.72 19.75 6.82
N MET A 108 -5.45 20.06 6.62
CA MET A 108 -4.91 20.34 5.28
C MET A 108 -4.15 19.12 4.78
N LEU A 109 -4.55 18.64 3.60
CA LEU A 109 -3.80 17.68 2.81
C LEU A 109 -3.02 18.45 1.74
N ASP A 110 -1.69 18.35 1.77
CA ASP A 110 -0.81 18.87 0.73
C ASP A 110 -0.62 17.81 -0.37
N VAL A 111 -1.07 18.13 -1.57
CA VAL A 111 -0.96 17.27 -2.75
C VAL A 111 0.13 17.72 -3.73
N SER A 112 0.88 18.78 -3.42
CA SER A 112 1.91 19.36 -4.31
C SER A 112 3.01 18.37 -4.66
N PHE A 113 3.22 17.36 -3.80
CA PHE A 113 4.25 16.33 -3.97
C PHE A 113 3.68 14.98 -4.37
N LEU A 114 2.40 14.89 -4.75
CA LEU A 114 1.82 13.66 -5.22
C LEU A 114 2.62 13.14 -6.41
N LYS A 115 3.26 11.99 -6.21
CA LYS A 115 3.92 11.23 -7.27
C LYS A 115 3.13 9.95 -7.46
N GLY A 116 2.94 9.57 -8.73
CA GLY A 116 2.10 8.45 -9.13
C GLY A 116 2.22 7.23 -8.22
N GLY A 117 1.11 6.51 -8.04
CA GLY A 117 1.04 5.34 -7.18
C GLY A 117 -0.25 4.58 -7.39
N ALA A 118 -0.18 3.26 -7.23
CA ALA A 118 -1.36 2.44 -7.06
C ALA A 118 -2.13 2.86 -5.79
N PRO A 119 -3.43 2.54 -5.65
CA PRO A 119 -4.16 2.73 -4.41
C PRO A 119 -3.35 2.24 -3.20
N CYS A 120 -3.31 3.01 -2.11
CA CYS A 120 -2.52 2.78 -0.88
C CYS A 120 -0.98 2.89 -1.01
N ARG A 121 -0.43 3.14 -2.21
CA ARG A 121 1.00 3.39 -2.45
C ARG A 121 1.31 4.84 -2.79
N THR A 122 0.30 5.70 -2.85
CA THR A 122 0.43 7.13 -3.12
C THR A 122 1.47 7.74 -2.19
N ARG A 123 2.57 8.25 -2.77
CA ARG A 123 3.65 8.90 -2.02
C ARG A 123 3.52 10.41 -2.20
N GLY A 124 3.96 11.16 -1.20
CA GLY A 124 3.96 12.62 -1.24
C GLY A 124 2.61 13.27 -0.98
N LEU A 125 1.65 12.52 -0.41
CA LEU A 125 0.51 13.10 0.28
C LEU A 125 0.93 13.41 1.72
N TYR A 126 0.93 14.68 2.09
CA TYR A 126 1.21 15.11 3.46
C TYR A 126 -0.07 15.65 4.08
N PHE A 127 -0.27 15.43 5.37
CA PHE A 127 -1.38 16.05 6.10
C PHE A 127 -0.87 16.76 7.34
N ARG A 128 -1.50 17.88 7.69
CA ARG A 128 -1.32 18.56 8.97
C ARG A 128 -2.67 19.03 9.50
N ALA A 129 -2.80 19.03 10.81
CA ALA A 129 -3.82 19.83 11.48
C ALA A 129 -3.46 21.32 11.32
N ILE A 130 -4.45 22.17 11.05
CA ILE A 130 -4.34 23.62 11.01
C ILE A 130 -5.34 24.18 12.02
N ASP A 131 -4.92 25.22 12.73
CA ASP A 131 -5.75 26.04 13.62
C ASP A 131 -6.53 27.11 12.82
#